data_AF-A0A975MVC3-F1
#
_entry.id   AF-A0A975MVC3-F1
#
_cell.length_a   1.000
_cell.length_b   1.000
_cell.length_c   1.000
_cell.angle_alpha   90.00
_cell.angle_beta   90.00
_cell.angle_gamma   90.00
#
_symmetry.space_group_name_H-M   'P 1'
#
loop_
_entity.id
_entity.type
_entity.pdbx_description
1 polymer ?
#
loop_
_entity_poly.entity_id
_entity_poly.type
_entity_poly.pdbx_seq_one_letter_code
_entity_poly.pdbx_strand_id
1 'polypeptide(L)'
;MSFTGSFVLGRAELPLTRFEPLRRWDPELGGIDDDGWQVLAIAARATPSRCGADTFGQLRAIRAMLVVETSAPVLVATIGTSAVAVLEASSPNGADWATMLYAAAMARTLDTSAMHDADNPESGFASPEYLAPVIAKWAGETGRPAADAHRVETTLKELNENSGPAACNSAGIGEGALSEPVAGLIPATAEAKVARLLDSAGLAPAPLAGTKWAVAADAVRH
;
A
#
# COMPACT_ATOMS: atom_id res chain seq x y z
N MET A 1 -16.10 -7.10 3.85
CA MET A 1 -15.68 -7.30 2.43
C MET A 1 -14.34 -6.63 2.27
N SER A 2 -13.34 -7.31 1.72
CA SER A 2 -12.04 -6.70 1.39
C SER A 2 -12.20 -5.79 0.17
N PHE A 3 -11.43 -4.71 0.13
CA PHE A 3 -11.33 -3.83 -1.02
C PHE A 3 -10.36 -4.43 -2.05
N THR A 4 -10.48 -3.98 -3.29
CA THR A 4 -9.55 -4.33 -4.37
C THR A 4 -9.47 -3.10 -5.25
N GLY A 5 -8.25 -2.65 -5.54
CA GLY A 5 -8.01 -1.34 -6.11
C GLY A 5 -6.72 -0.75 -5.58
N SER A 6 -6.63 0.58 -5.52
CA SER A 6 -5.43 1.26 -5.06
C SER A 6 -5.75 2.38 -4.07
N PHE A 7 -4.87 2.57 -3.09
CA PHE A 7 -4.78 3.82 -2.36
C PHE A 7 -3.68 4.69 -2.95
N VAL A 8 -3.96 5.98 -3.11
CA VAL A 8 -2.98 6.99 -3.55
C VAL A 8 -2.85 8.01 -2.43
N LEU A 9 -1.66 8.11 -1.85
CA LEU A 9 -1.30 9.14 -0.89
C LEU A 9 -0.49 10.21 -1.61
N GLY A 10 -0.89 11.47 -1.46
CA GLY A 10 -0.17 12.61 -1.98
C GLY A 10 -0.57 13.89 -1.26
N ARG A 11 0.12 14.98 -1.58
CA ARG A 11 -0.13 16.30 -0.99
C ARG A 11 -0.55 17.29 -2.07
N ALA A 12 -1.63 18.03 -1.85
CA ALA A 12 -2.04 19.09 -2.77
C ALA A 12 -2.93 20.12 -2.05
N GLU A 13 -2.90 21.37 -2.49
CA GLU A 13 -3.79 22.43 -1.97
C GLU A 13 -5.25 22.20 -2.35
N LEU A 14 -5.48 21.61 -3.53
CA LEU A 14 -6.80 21.21 -4.00
C LEU A 14 -6.98 19.69 -3.85
N PRO A 15 -8.23 19.20 -3.80
CA PRO A 15 -8.49 17.77 -3.78
C PRO A 15 -7.82 17.06 -4.96
N LEU A 16 -7.04 16.01 -4.69
CA LEU A 16 -6.37 15.20 -5.72
C LEU A 16 -7.37 14.56 -6.70
N THR A 17 -8.64 14.42 -6.30
CA THR A 17 -9.74 14.01 -7.19
C THR A 17 -9.96 14.95 -8.37
N ARG A 18 -9.46 16.19 -8.31
CA ARG A 18 -9.51 17.16 -9.42
C ARG A 18 -8.32 17.02 -10.39
N PHE A 19 -7.32 16.21 -10.07
CA PHE A 19 -6.16 16.02 -10.92
C PHE A 19 -6.53 15.16 -12.14
N GLU A 20 -6.39 15.73 -13.34
CA GLU A 20 -6.90 15.14 -14.59
C GLU A 20 -6.45 13.68 -14.83
N PRO A 21 -5.19 13.28 -14.57
CA PRO A 21 -4.75 11.89 -14.71
C PRO A 21 -5.52 10.88 -13.83
N LEU A 22 -6.03 11.34 -12.68
CA LEU A 22 -6.78 10.55 -11.71
C LEU A 22 -8.29 10.58 -11.98
N ARG A 23 -8.84 11.68 -12.53
CA ARG A 23 -10.30 11.85 -12.76
C ARG A 23 -10.95 10.72 -13.56
N ARG A 24 -10.25 10.20 -14.55
CA ARG A 24 -10.75 9.08 -15.39
C ARG A 24 -11.01 7.77 -14.63
N TRP A 25 -10.52 7.67 -13.39
CA TRP A 25 -10.63 6.48 -12.54
C TRP A 25 -11.70 6.64 -11.44
N ASP A 26 -12.48 7.73 -11.46
CA ASP A 26 -13.51 8.05 -10.46
C ASP A 26 -13.01 7.85 -9.00
N PRO A 27 -11.92 8.55 -8.60
CA PRO A 27 -11.30 8.36 -7.29
C PRO A 27 -12.21 8.86 -6.18
N GLU A 28 -12.32 8.06 -5.12
CA GLU A 28 -12.99 8.43 -3.87
C GLU A 28 -11.97 9.11 -2.95
N LEU A 29 -12.27 10.33 -2.47
CA LEU A 29 -11.46 10.96 -1.41
C LEU A 29 -11.72 10.21 -0.10
N GLY A 30 -10.68 9.56 0.44
CA GLY A 30 -10.75 8.73 1.64
C GLY A 30 -10.32 9.44 2.92
N GLY A 31 -9.39 10.39 2.82
CA GLY A 31 -8.87 11.14 3.96
C GLY A 31 -8.17 12.42 3.55
N ILE A 32 -8.16 13.41 4.44
CA ILE A 32 -7.49 14.70 4.24
C ILE A 32 -7.04 15.28 5.58
N ASP A 33 -5.85 15.86 5.61
CA ASP A 33 -5.32 16.61 6.74
C ASP A 33 -5.13 18.10 6.38
N ASP A 34 -5.03 18.96 7.40
CA ASP A 34 -4.90 20.42 7.25
C ASP A 34 -3.63 20.85 6.49
N ASP A 35 -2.59 20.00 6.47
CA ASP A 35 -1.34 20.23 5.75
C ASP A 35 -1.40 19.87 4.25
N GLY A 36 -2.59 19.46 3.77
CA GLY A 36 -2.89 19.18 2.37
C GLY A 36 -2.62 17.73 1.96
N TRP A 37 -2.21 16.85 2.89
CA TRP A 37 -2.07 15.43 2.62
C TRP A 37 -3.43 14.76 2.48
N GLN A 38 -3.55 13.88 1.50
CA GLN A 38 -4.80 13.27 1.10
C GLN A 38 -4.57 11.80 0.74
N VAL A 39 -5.52 10.95 1.12
CA VAL A 39 -5.62 9.58 0.61
C VAL A 39 -6.82 9.47 -0.31
N LEU A 40 -6.59 8.98 -1.52
CA LEU A 40 -7.62 8.58 -2.46
C LEU A 40 -7.75 7.07 -2.50
N ALA A 41 -8.96 6.56 -2.71
CA ALA A 41 -9.23 5.17 -3.02
C ALA A 41 -9.77 5.03 -4.44
N ILE A 42 -9.10 4.23 -5.26
CA ILE A 42 -9.49 3.92 -6.64
C ILE A 42 -9.91 2.47 -6.71
N ALA A 43 -11.18 2.19 -6.99
CA ALA A 43 -11.66 0.81 -7.03
C ALA A 43 -11.23 0.08 -8.32
N ALA A 44 -10.90 -1.21 -8.22
CA ALA A 44 -10.51 -2.04 -9.36
C ALA A 44 -11.56 -2.11 -10.48
N ARG A 45 -12.84 -1.85 -10.19
CA ARG A 45 -13.89 -1.75 -11.23
C ARG A 45 -13.77 -0.52 -12.12
N ALA A 46 -13.09 0.52 -11.64
CA ALA A 46 -12.76 1.71 -12.41
C ALA A 46 -11.46 1.55 -13.20
N THR A 47 -10.76 0.41 -13.03
CA THR A 47 -9.52 0.09 -13.74
C THR A 47 -9.82 -0.95 -14.82
N PRO A 48 -9.43 -0.73 -16.09
CA PRO A 48 -9.77 -1.64 -17.19
C PRO A 48 -9.27 -3.08 -17.02
N SER A 49 -8.31 -3.33 -16.12
CA SER A 49 -7.70 -4.65 -15.92
C SER A 49 -7.77 -5.05 -14.46
N ARG A 50 -8.59 -6.06 -14.13
CA ARG A 50 -8.49 -6.75 -12.83
C ARG A 50 -7.14 -7.48 -12.82
N CYS A 51 -6.14 -6.91 -12.15
CA CYS A 51 -4.81 -7.51 -11.95
C CYS A 51 -3.98 -7.75 -13.23
N GLY A 52 -3.95 -6.80 -14.18
CA GLY A 52 -3.05 -6.84 -15.35
C GLY A 52 -1.81 -5.96 -15.18
N ALA A 53 -0.69 -6.34 -15.80
CA ALA A 53 0.56 -5.56 -15.86
C ALA A 53 0.31 -4.09 -16.30
N ASP A 54 -0.70 -3.86 -17.14
CA ASP A 54 -1.11 -2.54 -17.62
C ASP A 54 -1.62 -1.60 -16.51
N THR A 55 -2.21 -2.13 -15.44
CA THR A 55 -2.68 -1.32 -14.30
C THR A 55 -1.51 -0.86 -13.43
N PHE A 56 -0.53 -1.74 -13.20
CA PHE A 56 0.72 -1.38 -12.51
C PHE A 56 1.52 -0.34 -13.29
N GLY A 57 1.66 -0.50 -14.61
CA GLY A 57 2.33 0.48 -15.47
C GLY A 57 1.66 1.86 -15.47
N GLN A 58 0.33 1.90 -15.50
CA GLN A 58 -0.42 3.17 -15.47
C GLN A 58 -0.34 3.89 -14.12
N LEU A 59 -0.37 3.16 -13.02
CA LEU A 59 -0.24 3.74 -11.68
C LEU A 59 1.20 4.24 -11.40
N ARG A 60 2.22 3.58 -11.95
CA ARG A 60 3.60 4.10 -11.95
C ARG A 60 3.71 5.42 -12.68
N ALA A 61 3.12 5.53 -13.87
CA ALA A 61 3.10 6.78 -14.64
C ALA A 61 2.38 7.90 -13.86
N ILE A 62 1.23 7.59 -13.25
CA ILE A 62 0.47 8.54 -12.42
C ILE A 62 1.30 8.98 -11.20
N ARG A 63 2.02 8.08 -10.53
CA ARG A 63 2.90 8.42 -9.40
C ARG A 63 3.95 9.45 -9.81
N ALA A 64 4.65 9.21 -10.91
CA ALA A 64 5.67 10.14 -11.42
C ALA A 64 5.07 11.51 -11.78
N MET A 65 3.91 11.54 -12.43
CA MET A 65 3.21 12.79 -12.74
C MET A 65 2.79 13.55 -11.47
N LEU A 66 2.28 12.85 -10.46
CA LEU A 66 1.90 13.46 -9.19
C LEU A 66 3.10 14.06 -8.46
N VAL A 67 4.24 13.36 -8.40
CA VAL A 67 5.45 13.91 -7.76
C VAL A 67 5.87 15.25 -8.41
N VAL A 68 5.80 15.33 -9.73
CA VAL A 68 6.11 16.56 -10.48
C VAL A 68 5.09 17.65 -10.19
N GLU A 69 3.79 17.35 -10.29
CA GLU A 69 2.72 18.33 -10.11
C GLU A 69 2.69 18.89 -8.69
N THR A 70 2.82 18.00 -7.70
CA THR A 70 2.67 18.38 -6.29
C THR A 70 3.97 18.82 -5.65
N SER A 71 5.11 18.59 -6.31
CA SER A 71 6.45 18.80 -5.74
C SER A 71 6.59 18.17 -4.33
N ALA A 72 5.91 17.03 -4.13
CA ALA A 72 5.81 16.36 -2.84
C ALA A 72 5.94 14.85 -3.02
N PRO A 73 6.30 14.10 -1.95
CA PRO A 73 6.32 12.65 -2.00
C PRO A 73 4.94 12.06 -2.32
N VAL A 74 4.91 10.98 -3.10
CA VAL A 74 3.68 10.28 -3.50
C VAL A 74 3.85 8.78 -3.30
N LEU A 75 2.84 8.14 -2.73
CA LEU A 75 2.78 6.69 -2.55
C LEU A 75 1.53 6.14 -3.22
N VAL A 76 1.71 5.02 -3.94
CA VAL A 76 0.60 4.23 -4.49
C VAL A 76 0.67 2.84 -3.90
N ALA A 77 -0.38 2.43 -3.20
CA ALA A 77 -0.56 1.08 -2.70
C ALA A 77 -1.61 0.37 -3.56
N THR A 78 -1.20 -0.66 -4.30
CA THR A 78 -2.10 -1.48 -5.13
C THR A 78 -2.44 -2.77 -4.42
N ILE A 79 -3.74 -3.00 -4.23
CA ILE A 79 -4.32 -4.10 -3.46
C ILE A 79 -4.99 -5.05 -4.45
N GLY A 80 -4.34 -6.18 -4.69
CA GLY A 80 -4.80 -7.18 -5.66
C GLY A 80 -5.79 -8.18 -5.06
N THR A 81 -5.60 -8.53 -3.79
CA THR A 81 -6.45 -9.46 -3.04
C THR A 81 -6.58 -9.00 -1.60
N SER A 82 -7.38 -9.69 -0.79
CA SER A 82 -7.49 -9.43 0.64
C SER A 82 -6.18 -9.59 1.41
N ALA A 83 -5.12 -10.16 0.80
CA ALA A 83 -3.87 -10.48 1.47
C ALA A 83 -2.63 -9.80 0.87
N VAL A 84 -2.71 -9.29 -0.36
CA VAL A 84 -1.55 -8.74 -1.10
C VAL A 84 -1.70 -7.26 -1.38
N ALA A 85 -0.72 -6.48 -0.95
CA ALA A 85 -0.51 -5.10 -1.39
C ALA A 85 0.91 -4.90 -1.93
N VAL A 86 1.02 -4.21 -3.06
CA VAL A 86 2.29 -3.68 -3.59
C VAL A 86 2.31 -2.18 -3.37
N LEU A 87 3.32 -1.69 -2.69
CA LEU A 87 3.50 -0.27 -2.40
C LEU A 87 4.66 0.23 -3.21
N GLU A 88 4.44 1.37 -3.87
CA GLU A 88 5.50 2.07 -4.56
C GLU A 88 5.42 3.55 -4.24
N ALA A 89 6.56 4.11 -3.85
CA ALA A 89 6.69 5.49 -3.45
C ALA A 89 7.79 6.17 -4.26
N SER A 90 7.54 7.43 -4.61
CA SER A 90 8.57 8.30 -5.20
C SER A 90 8.58 9.64 -4.48
N SER A 91 9.72 10.32 -4.53
CA SER A 91 9.84 11.67 -3.98
C SER A 91 10.60 12.62 -4.91
N PRO A 92 10.41 13.95 -4.78
CA PRO A 92 11.14 14.93 -5.57
C PRO A 92 12.67 14.84 -5.39
N ASN A 93 13.14 14.35 -4.24
CA ASN A 93 14.57 14.23 -3.93
C ASN A 93 15.12 12.81 -4.14
N GLY A 94 14.37 11.93 -4.81
CA GLY A 94 14.82 10.60 -5.23
C GLY A 94 14.89 9.57 -4.11
N ALA A 95 14.11 9.72 -3.03
CA ALA A 95 13.93 8.69 -2.00
C ALA A 95 12.91 7.62 -2.43
N ASP A 96 13.08 7.08 -3.63
CA ASP A 96 12.14 6.12 -4.21
C ASP A 96 12.29 4.74 -3.57
N TRP A 97 11.17 4.07 -3.33
CA TRP A 97 11.16 2.71 -2.79
C TRP A 97 9.92 1.93 -3.22
N ALA A 98 10.03 0.61 -3.20
CA ALA A 98 8.91 -0.29 -3.41
C ALA A 98 9.00 -1.48 -2.48
N THR A 99 7.85 -1.99 -2.04
CA THR A 99 7.77 -3.21 -1.23
C THR A 99 6.46 -3.94 -1.46
N MET A 100 6.45 -5.24 -1.20
CA MET A 100 5.24 -6.05 -1.21
C MET A 100 4.89 -6.50 0.20
N LEU A 101 3.71 -6.10 0.68
CA LEU A 101 3.15 -6.55 1.96
C LEU A 101 2.48 -7.91 1.80
N TYR A 102 3.28 -8.95 1.52
CA TYR A 102 2.88 -10.37 1.51
C TYR A 102 4.07 -11.35 1.32
N ALA A 103 5.31 -10.87 1.47
CA ALA A 103 6.51 -11.59 1.00
C ALA A 103 6.61 -13.03 1.50
N ALA A 104 6.32 -13.29 2.79
CA ALA A 104 6.52 -14.61 3.40
C ALA A 104 5.60 -15.73 2.87
N ALA A 105 4.39 -15.40 2.42
CA ALA A 105 3.43 -16.39 1.93
C ALA A 105 3.59 -16.62 0.41
N MET A 106 3.99 -15.60 -0.35
CA MET A 106 4.38 -15.74 -1.76
C MET A 106 5.73 -16.47 -1.90
N ALA A 107 6.66 -16.23 -0.98
CA ALA A 107 7.94 -16.94 -0.87
C ALA A 107 7.83 -18.46 -0.64
N ARG A 108 6.70 -18.92 -0.07
CA ARG A 108 6.43 -20.34 0.12
C ARG A 108 5.82 -20.99 -1.13
N THR A 109 5.28 -20.18 -2.04
CA THR A 109 4.62 -20.63 -3.27
C THR A 109 5.49 -20.45 -4.51
N LEU A 110 6.32 -19.41 -4.54
CA LEU A 110 7.41 -19.22 -5.48
C LEU A 110 8.63 -19.95 -4.91
N ASP A 111 9.18 -20.89 -5.66
CA ASP A 111 10.37 -21.65 -5.26
C ASP A 111 11.44 -20.71 -4.65
N THR A 112 11.97 -21.09 -3.49
CA THR A 112 12.81 -20.28 -2.57
C THR A 112 14.06 -19.63 -3.19
N SER A 113 14.37 -19.96 -4.45
CA SER A 113 15.41 -19.35 -5.27
C SER A 113 15.09 -17.90 -5.67
N ALA A 114 13.82 -17.49 -5.79
CA ALA A 114 13.45 -16.10 -6.08
C ALA A 114 13.66 -15.14 -4.87
N MET A 115 13.71 -15.69 -3.65
CA MET A 115 14.01 -14.92 -2.42
C MET A 115 15.52 -14.69 -2.21
N HIS A 116 16.38 -15.47 -2.85
CA HIS A 116 17.84 -15.30 -2.70
C HIS A 116 18.35 -13.97 -3.31
N ASP A 117 17.48 -13.25 -4.01
CA ASP A 117 17.71 -11.90 -4.52
C ASP A 117 17.02 -10.83 -3.65
N ALA A 118 16.72 -11.11 -2.37
CA ALA A 118 16.18 -10.12 -1.42
C ALA A 118 17.15 -8.96 -1.14
N ASP A 119 18.44 -9.15 -1.43
CA ASP A 119 19.46 -8.09 -1.42
C ASP A 119 19.48 -7.28 -2.74
N ASN A 120 18.71 -7.68 -3.75
CA ASN A 120 18.51 -6.89 -4.96
C ASN A 120 17.39 -5.85 -4.70
N PRO A 121 17.71 -4.54 -4.68
CA PRO A 121 16.73 -3.49 -4.43
C PRO A 121 15.64 -3.40 -5.51
N GLU A 122 15.85 -4.01 -6.68
CA GLU A 122 14.85 -4.07 -7.75
C GLU A 122 13.82 -5.21 -7.57
N SER A 123 14.07 -6.15 -6.65
CA SER A 123 13.22 -7.35 -6.46
C SER A 123 11.86 -7.05 -5.83
N GLY A 124 11.69 -5.89 -5.17
CA GLY A 124 10.48 -5.58 -4.39
C GLY A 124 10.33 -6.39 -3.09
N PHE A 125 11.35 -7.18 -2.72
CA PHE A 125 11.41 -8.05 -1.53
C PHE A 125 12.49 -7.63 -0.53
N ALA A 126 12.92 -6.36 -0.57
CA ALA A 126 13.95 -5.86 0.33
C ALA A 126 13.58 -6.09 1.80
N SER A 127 14.59 -6.39 2.61
CA SER A 127 14.39 -6.68 4.03
C SER A 127 13.81 -5.47 4.79
N PRO A 128 13.04 -5.69 5.87
CA PRO A 128 12.56 -4.59 6.73
C PRO A 128 13.68 -3.66 7.20
N GLU A 129 14.86 -4.20 7.52
CA GLU A 129 16.05 -3.47 7.96
C GLU A 129 16.58 -2.52 6.88
N TYR A 130 16.52 -2.95 5.62
CA TYR A 130 16.93 -2.11 4.49
C TYR A 130 15.87 -1.06 4.14
N LEU A 131 14.59 -1.45 4.14
CA LEU A 131 13.49 -0.56 3.72
C LEU A 131 13.17 0.52 4.75
N ALA A 132 13.26 0.22 6.05
CA ALA A 132 12.80 1.15 7.07
C ALA A 132 13.53 2.51 7.08
N PRO A 133 14.88 2.58 6.94
CA PRO A 133 15.57 3.86 6.79
C PRO A 133 15.16 4.63 5.52
N VAL A 134 14.89 3.92 4.42
CA VAL A 134 14.49 4.55 3.15
C VAL A 134 13.08 5.13 3.27
N ILE A 135 12.14 4.39 3.86
CA ILE A 135 10.78 4.84 4.15
C ILE A 135 10.81 6.01 5.12
N ALA A 136 11.62 5.95 6.18
CA ALA A 136 11.74 7.04 7.14
C ALA A 136 12.31 8.31 6.51
N LYS A 137 13.32 8.17 5.63
CA LYS A 137 13.85 9.29 4.84
C LYS A 137 12.77 9.89 3.93
N TRP A 138 12.05 9.04 3.17
CA TRP A 138 10.95 9.46 2.31
C TRP A 138 9.85 10.19 3.12
N ALA A 139 9.52 9.67 4.30
CA ALA A 139 8.55 10.28 5.21
C ALA A 139 9.03 11.64 5.74
N GLY A 140 10.34 11.80 5.99
CA GLY A 140 10.92 13.10 6.36
C GLY A 140 10.76 14.19 5.30
N GLU A 141 10.63 13.82 4.02
CA GLU A 141 10.39 14.79 2.93
C GLU A 141 8.95 15.29 2.88
N THR A 142 8.05 14.73 3.70
CA THR A 142 6.64 15.12 3.71
C THR A 142 6.36 16.40 4.48
N GLY A 143 7.35 16.93 5.20
CA GLY A 143 7.20 18.06 6.12
C GLY A 143 6.56 17.67 7.45
N ARG A 144 6.23 16.39 7.66
CA ARG A 144 5.76 15.83 8.92
C ARG A 144 6.94 15.47 9.83
N PRO A 145 6.72 15.28 11.15
CA PRO A 145 7.76 14.76 12.03
C PRO A 145 8.40 13.51 11.44
N ALA A 146 9.73 13.46 11.46
CA ALA A 146 10.46 12.34 10.89
C ALA A 146 9.97 11.03 11.49
N ALA A 147 9.61 10.07 10.63
CA ALA A 147 9.24 8.74 11.07
C ALA A 147 10.41 8.09 11.80
N ASP A 148 10.12 7.44 12.92
CA ASP A 148 11.10 6.59 13.60
C ASP A 148 11.33 5.34 12.74
N ALA A 149 12.52 5.22 12.15
CA ALA A 149 12.91 4.08 11.35
C ALA A 149 12.76 2.75 12.12
N HIS A 150 12.99 2.74 13.43
CA HIS A 150 12.83 1.53 14.25
C HIS A 150 11.36 1.10 14.36
N ARG A 151 10.45 2.08 14.49
CA ARG A 151 9.00 1.82 14.49
C ARG A 151 8.53 1.29 13.14
N VAL A 152 9.02 1.87 12.04
CA VAL A 152 8.72 1.41 10.67
C VAL A 152 9.24 -0.01 10.45
N GLU A 153 10.48 -0.29 10.85
CA GLU A 153 11.10 -1.63 10.77
C GLU A 153 10.30 -2.68 11.54
N THR A 154 9.96 -2.39 12.79
CA THR A 154 9.15 -3.27 13.64
C THR A 154 7.80 -3.56 12.98
N THR A 155 7.14 -2.53 12.46
CA THR A 155 5.86 -2.69 11.76
C THR A 155 6.00 -3.57 10.52
N LEU A 156 7.03 -3.36 9.69
CA LEU A 156 7.27 -4.18 8.51
C LEU A 156 7.53 -5.65 8.87
N LYS A 157 8.26 -5.93 9.95
CA LYS A 157 8.47 -7.28 10.46
C LYS A 157 7.15 -7.95 10.86
N GLU A 158 6.35 -7.27 11.68
CA GLU A 158 5.04 -7.76 12.11
C GLU A 158 4.08 -8.00 10.93
N LEU A 159 4.07 -7.11 9.94
CA LEU A 159 3.23 -7.24 8.74
C LEU A 159 3.64 -8.45 7.88
N ASN A 160 4.93 -8.76 7.84
CA ASN A 160 5.47 -9.93 7.14
C ASN A 160 5.19 -11.22 7.91
N GLU A 161 5.34 -11.24 9.23
CA GLU A 161 5.09 -12.42 10.09
C GLU A 161 3.60 -12.78 10.16
N ASN A 162 2.70 -11.79 10.21
CA ASN A 162 1.25 -12.00 10.27
C ASN A 162 0.59 -12.27 8.91
N SER A 163 1.39 -12.59 7.88
CA SER A 163 0.88 -13.01 6.58
C SER A 163 0.58 -14.51 6.61
N GLY A 164 -0.65 -14.87 6.99
CA GLY A 164 -1.16 -16.24 6.84
C GLY A 164 -1.17 -16.70 5.37
N PRO A 165 -1.28 -18.02 5.10
CA PRO A 165 -1.34 -18.53 3.74
C PRO A 165 -2.64 -18.10 3.07
N ALA A 166 -2.61 -17.03 2.29
CA ALA A 166 -3.63 -16.75 1.29
C ALA A 166 -3.28 -17.51 0.00
N ALA A 167 -4.15 -18.46 -0.34
CA ALA A 167 -4.11 -19.08 -1.64
C ALA A 167 -4.49 -18.02 -2.69
N CYS A 168 -3.53 -17.65 -3.55
CA CYS A 168 -3.85 -17.05 -4.83
C CYS A 168 -4.54 -18.13 -5.67
N ASN A 169 -5.85 -18.35 -5.46
CA ASN A 169 -6.62 -19.25 -6.30
C ASN A 169 -6.81 -18.59 -7.67
N SER A 170 -5.86 -18.83 -8.56
CA SER A 170 -5.97 -18.62 -10.00
C SER A 170 -6.83 -19.73 -10.63
N ALA A 171 -8.04 -19.97 -10.11
CA ALA A 171 -9.02 -20.83 -10.76
C ALA A 171 -10.41 -20.54 -10.19
N GLY A 172 -11.40 -20.48 -11.08
CA GLY A 172 -12.77 -20.10 -10.77
C GLY A 172 -13.47 -20.97 -9.71
N ILE A 173 -14.57 -20.39 -9.21
CA ILE A 173 -15.71 -21.01 -8.50
C ILE A 173 -15.52 -22.50 -8.16
N GLY A 174 -15.22 -22.78 -6.90
CA GLY A 174 -15.29 -24.10 -6.30
C GLY A 174 -15.46 -23.98 -4.80
N GLU A 175 -16.66 -24.27 -4.31
CA GLU A 175 -16.95 -24.47 -2.89
C GLU A 175 -16.07 -25.60 -2.32
N GLY A 176 -15.46 -25.37 -1.17
CA GLY A 176 -14.91 -26.44 -0.34
C GLY A 176 -13.59 -26.11 0.33
N ALA A 177 -13.60 -26.16 1.67
CA ALA A 177 -12.47 -26.03 2.61
C ALA A 177 -11.96 -24.61 2.88
N LEU A 178 -12.79 -23.80 3.55
CA LEU A 178 -12.27 -22.84 4.52
C LEU A 178 -11.76 -23.65 5.72
N SER A 179 -10.44 -23.80 5.85
CA SER A 179 -9.85 -24.16 7.14
C SER A 179 -10.28 -23.09 8.15
N GLU A 180 -10.83 -23.52 9.28
CA GLU A 180 -11.36 -22.62 10.31
C GLU A 180 -10.31 -21.55 10.68
N PRO A 181 -10.70 -20.27 10.78
CA PRO A 181 -9.79 -19.25 11.29
C PRO A 181 -9.37 -19.64 12.71
N VAL A 182 -8.07 -19.62 12.98
CA VAL A 182 -7.57 -19.70 14.35
C VAL A 182 -8.24 -18.55 15.13
N ALA A 183 -9.10 -18.91 16.08
CA ALA A 183 -9.85 -17.95 16.87
C ALA A 183 -8.89 -16.98 17.56
N GLY A 184 -8.97 -15.69 17.21
CA GLY A 184 -8.19 -14.61 17.81
C GLY A 184 -7.27 -13.82 16.86
N LEU A 185 -7.01 -14.32 15.64
CA LEU A 185 -6.21 -13.61 14.62
C LEU A 185 -6.98 -13.61 13.30
N ILE A 186 -7.83 -12.61 13.08
CA ILE A 186 -8.24 -12.29 11.71
C ILE A 186 -6.98 -11.70 11.06
N PRO A 187 -6.33 -12.36 10.07
CA PRO A 187 -5.20 -11.75 9.41
C PRO A 187 -5.66 -10.41 8.84
N ALA A 188 -4.97 -9.34 9.25
CA ALA A 188 -5.30 -7.99 8.82
C ALA A 188 -5.36 -7.98 7.29
N THR A 189 -6.46 -7.45 6.74
CA THR A 189 -6.61 -7.37 5.29
C THR A 189 -5.50 -6.50 4.70
N ALA A 190 -5.18 -6.68 3.42
CA ALA A 190 -4.13 -5.92 2.75
C ALA A 190 -4.29 -4.40 2.93
N GLU A 191 -5.54 -3.90 2.96
CA GLU A 191 -5.82 -2.49 3.26
C GLU A 191 -5.37 -2.07 4.66
N ALA A 192 -5.69 -2.90 5.66
CA ALA A 192 -5.33 -2.64 7.05
C ALA A 192 -3.80 -2.68 7.24
N LYS A 193 -3.10 -3.55 6.51
CA LYS A 193 -1.62 -3.57 6.48
C LYS A 193 -1.05 -2.28 5.91
N VAL A 194 -1.61 -1.79 4.80
CA VAL A 194 -1.23 -0.49 4.21
C VAL A 194 -1.47 0.65 5.22
N ALA A 195 -2.65 0.70 5.83
CA ALA A 195 -3.00 1.71 6.82
C ALA A 195 -2.05 1.67 8.03
N ARG A 196 -1.70 0.48 8.53
CA ARG A 196 -0.77 0.30 9.66
C ARG A 196 0.65 0.76 9.31
N LEU A 197 1.13 0.48 8.10
CA LEU A 197 2.43 0.99 7.67
C LEU A 197 2.43 2.52 7.59
N LEU A 198 1.39 3.12 6.99
CA LEU A 198 1.26 4.57 6.91
C LEU A 198 1.14 5.23 8.29
N ASP A 199 0.41 4.62 9.24
CA ASP A 199 0.34 5.09 10.61
C ASP A 199 1.71 5.02 11.32
N SER A 200 2.44 3.91 11.15
CA SER A 200 3.77 3.74 11.74
C SER A 200 4.77 4.80 11.29
N ALA A 201 4.60 5.29 10.06
CA ALA A 201 5.40 6.34 9.45
C ALA A 201 4.85 7.76 9.72
N GLY A 202 3.72 7.91 10.41
CA GLY A 202 3.10 9.23 10.68
C GLY A 202 2.43 9.88 9.46
N LEU A 203 2.08 9.06 8.46
CA LEU A 203 1.63 9.49 7.14
C LEU A 203 0.14 9.26 6.89
N ALA A 204 -0.55 8.55 7.78
CA ALA A 204 -1.96 8.21 7.61
C ALA A 204 -2.85 9.45 7.81
N PRO A 205 -3.54 9.94 6.76
CA PRO A 205 -4.42 11.09 6.92
C PRO A 205 -5.70 10.72 7.65
N ALA A 206 -6.32 11.72 8.30
CA ALA A 206 -7.58 11.57 9.01
C ALA A 206 -8.66 10.99 8.08
N PRO A 207 -9.30 9.87 8.47
CA PRO A 207 -10.27 9.21 7.61
C PRO A 207 -11.59 9.99 7.52
N LEU A 208 -12.13 10.08 6.31
CA LEU A 208 -13.50 10.55 6.07
C LEU A 208 -14.47 9.40 6.30
N ALA A 209 -15.50 9.62 7.12
CA ALA A 209 -16.46 8.58 7.50
C ALA A 209 -17.15 7.94 6.29
N GLY A 210 -17.35 6.62 6.34
CA GLY A 210 -18.02 5.85 5.29
C GLY A 210 -17.14 5.55 4.07
N THR A 211 -15.86 5.92 4.08
CA THR A 211 -14.94 5.65 2.97
C THR A 211 -14.19 4.33 3.13
N LYS A 212 -13.64 3.82 2.02
CA LYS A 212 -12.76 2.63 2.07
C LYS A 212 -11.52 2.84 2.94
N TRP A 213 -10.99 4.06 2.94
CA TRP A 213 -9.86 4.41 3.80
C TRP A 213 -10.24 4.38 5.28
N ALA A 214 -11.44 4.87 5.65
CA ALA A 214 -11.93 4.77 7.02
C ALA A 214 -12.00 3.33 7.52
N VAL A 215 -12.53 2.42 6.70
CA VAL A 215 -12.56 0.99 7.04
C VAL A 215 -11.16 0.41 7.27
N ALA A 216 -10.19 0.79 6.43
CA ALA A 216 -8.80 0.35 6.57
C ALA A 216 -8.12 0.95 7.82
N ALA A 217 -8.34 2.24 8.09
CA ALA A 217 -7.74 2.96 9.20
C ALA A 217 -8.31 2.52 10.56
N ASP A 218 -9.61 2.23 10.64
CA ASP A 218 -10.25 1.76 11.88
C ASP A 218 -9.74 0.37 12.29
N ALA A 219 -9.33 -0.46 11.32
CA ALA A 219 -8.73 -1.77 11.59
C ALA A 219 -7.33 -1.70 12.24
N VAL A 220 -6.71 -0.52 12.31
CA VAL A 220 -5.40 -0.29 12.96
C VAL A 220 -5.57 0.16 14.42
N ARG A 221 -6.75 0.67 14.79
CA ARG A 221 -7.00 1.30 16.11
C ARG A 221 -7.47 0.31 17.19
N HIS A 222 -7.58 -0.97 16.86
CA HIS A 222 -8.08 -2.06 17.72
C HIS A 222 -7.10 -3.22 17.73
#